data_AF-A0AAV0SW32-F1
#
_entry.id   AF-A0AAV0SW32-F1
#
_cell.length_a   1.000
_cell.length_b   1.000
_cell.length_c   1.000
_cell.angle_alpha   90.00
_cell.angle_beta   90.00
_cell.angle_gamma   90.00
#
_symmetry.space_group_name_H-M   'P 1'
#
loop_
_entity.id
_entity.type
_entity.pdbx_description
1 polymer ?
#
loop_
_entity_poly.entity_id
_entity_poly.type
_entity_poly.pdbx_seq_one_letter_code
_entity_poly.pdbx_strand_id
1 'polypeptide(L)'
;MKLLLAAFVVIAALSSVVNALDRYNLLEIMATVHSDHRINTKYDDVALERKERHCKSHYMQDGSDSGDEVCGSNGKKYKNLNEFNLHKCLIKVQEGTVMTVMDMEFGKNSESEDMEHVKEENNSSNPIQS
;
A
#
# COMPACT_ATOMS: atom_id res chain seq x y z
N MET A 1 -4.84 -64.78 12.34
CA MET A 1 -4.19 -63.52 12.78
C MET A 1 -3.70 -62.64 11.62
N LYS A 2 -2.97 -63.16 10.62
CA LYS A 2 -2.44 -62.35 9.50
C LYS A 2 -3.51 -61.59 8.68
N LEU A 3 -4.65 -62.22 8.40
CA LEU A 3 -5.78 -61.59 7.70
C LEU A 3 -6.44 -60.46 8.50
N LEU A 4 -6.52 -60.60 9.83
CA LEU A 4 -7.10 -59.57 10.70
C LEU A 4 -6.19 -58.34 10.77
N LEU A 5 -4.87 -58.53 10.89
CA LEU A 5 -3.90 -57.44 10.89
C LEU A 5 -3.90 -56.66 9.56
N ALA A 6 -3.99 -57.35 8.42
CA ALA A 6 -4.09 -56.70 7.12
C ALA A 6 -5.36 -55.83 7.00
N ALA A 7 -6.50 -56.31 7.49
CA ALA A 7 -7.74 -55.55 7.49
C ALA A 7 -7.66 -54.28 8.37
N PHE A 8 -7.06 -54.38 9.56
CA PHE A 8 -6.86 -53.21 10.43
C PHE A 8 -5.95 -52.14 9.82
N VAL A 9 -4.88 -52.54 9.12
CA VAL A 9 -3.98 -51.60 8.44
C VAL A 9 -4.68 -50.88 7.29
N VAL A 10 -5.49 -51.60 6.49
CA VAL A 10 -6.27 -50.99 5.40
C VAL A 10 -7.30 -50.01 5.95
N ILE A 11 -8.03 -50.38 7.01
CA ILE A 11 -9.01 -49.50 7.64
C ILE A 11 -8.33 -48.24 8.19
N ALA A 12 -7.21 -48.37 8.90
CA ALA A 12 -6.47 -47.23 9.43
C ALA A 12 -5.94 -46.29 8.33
N ALA A 13 -5.46 -46.85 7.21
CA ALA A 13 -5.02 -46.07 6.06
C ALA A 13 -6.19 -45.28 5.44
N LEU A 14 -7.35 -45.91 5.27
CA LEU A 14 -8.54 -45.25 4.73
C LEU A 14 -9.06 -44.14 5.66
N SER A 15 -9.05 -44.35 6.99
CA SER A 15 -9.43 -43.31 7.96
C SER A 15 -8.50 -42.10 7.92
N SER A 16 -7.20 -42.29 7.68
CA SER A 16 -6.23 -41.19 7.58
C SER A 16 -6.46 -40.31 6.34
N VAL A 17 -6.88 -40.91 5.22
CA VAL A 17 -7.19 -40.20 3.98
C VAL A 17 -8.48 -39.38 4.12
N VAL A 18 -9.51 -39.93 4.76
CA VAL A 18 -10.77 -39.22 5.04
C VAL A 18 -10.53 -38.02 5.95
N ASN A 19 -9.74 -38.17 7.03
CA ASN A 19 -9.41 -37.07 7.93
C ASN A 19 -8.54 -36.00 7.27
N ALA A 20 -7.67 -36.37 6.32
CA ALA A 20 -6.89 -35.40 5.55
C ALA A 20 -7.79 -34.59 4.61
N LEU A 21 -8.72 -35.25 3.92
CA LEU A 21 -9.66 -34.63 2.99
C LEU A 21 -10.61 -33.64 3.69
N ASP A 22 -11.08 -33.97 4.89
CA ASP A 22 -11.98 -33.11 5.68
C ASP A 22 -11.27 -31.82 6.15
N ARG A 23 -9.98 -31.89 6.49
CA ARG A 23 -9.17 -30.70 6.80
C ARG A 23 -9.00 -29.76 5.61
N TYR A 24 -8.85 -30.28 4.39
CA TYR A 24 -8.69 -29.43 3.20
C TYR A 24 -9.96 -28.62 2.92
N ASN A 25 -11.13 -29.27 2.99
CA ASN A 25 -12.42 -28.59 2.84
C ASN A 25 -12.64 -27.53 3.93
N LEU A 26 -12.26 -27.82 5.18
CA LEU A 26 -12.35 -26.86 6.27
C LEU A 26 -11.44 -25.64 6.04
N LEU A 27 -10.19 -25.89 5.61
CA LEU A 27 -9.24 -24.82 5.31
C LEU A 27 -9.70 -23.94 4.14
N GLU A 28 -10.32 -24.53 3.11
CA GLU A 28 -10.89 -23.81 1.97
C GLU A 28 -12.09 -22.95 2.37
N ILE A 29 -13.01 -23.49 3.18
CA ILE A 29 -14.16 -22.73 3.70
C ILE A 29 -13.70 -21.61 4.62
N MET A 30 -12.77 -21.87 5.54
CA MET A 30 -12.20 -20.84 6.42
C MET A 30 -11.49 -19.74 5.62
N ALA A 31 -10.77 -20.11 4.56
CA ALA A 31 -10.17 -19.15 3.65
C ALA A 31 -11.22 -18.31 2.92
N THR A 32 -12.36 -18.89 2.53
CA THR A 32 -13.43 -18.17 1.83
C THR A 32 -14.15 -17.15 2.72
N VAL A 33 -14.29 -17.44 4.02
CA VAL A 33 -14.98 -16.54 4.97
C VAL A 33 -14.07 -15.41 5.45
N HIS A 34 -12.75 -15.62 5.52
CA HIS A 34 -11.80 -14.63 6.02
C HIS A 34 -10.92 -13.97 4.96
N SER A 35 -10.82 -14.57 3.78
CA SER A 35 -10.10 -14.00 2.64
C SER A 35 -11.14 -13.45 1.67
N ASP A 36 -11.20 -12.14 1.54
CA ASP A 36 -11.87 -11.51 0.40
C ASP A 36 -11.14 -11.98 -0.86
N HIS A 37 -11.69 -12.99 -1.54
CA HIS A 37 -11.10 -13.66 -2.71
C HIS A 37 -11.14 -12.77 -3.97
N ARG A 38 -11.14 -11.44 -3.79
CA ARG A 38 -11.12 -10.44 -4.86
C ARG A 38 -9.84 -9.62 -4.91
N ILE A 39 -8.78 -10.04 -4.24
CA ILE A 39 -7.46 -9.47 -4.50
C ILE A 39 -6.85 -10.17 -5.73
N ASN A 40 -7.28 -9.74 -6.91
CA ASN A 40 -6.60 -10.04 -8.17
C ASN A 40 -5.29 -9.25 -8.20
N THR A 41 -4.32 -9.64 -7.38
CA THR A 41 -2.95 -9.10 -7.49
C THR A 41 -2.39 -9.57 -8.81
N LYS A 42 -2.21 -8.65 -9.76
CA LYS A 42 -1.37 -8.96 -10.92
C LYS A 42 0.06 -9.12 -10.43
N TYR A 43 0.86 -9.94 -11.12
CA TYR A 43 2.28 -10.14 -10.77
C TYR A 43 3.05 -8.81 -10.69
N ASP A 44 2.66 -7.84 -11.52
CA ASP A 44 3.22 -6.49 -11.52
C ASP A 44 2.89 -5.71 -10.22
N ASP A 45 1.72 -5.94 -9.64
CA ASP A 45 1.29 -5.30 -8.38
C ASP A 45 2.16 -5.78 -7.21
N VAL A 46 2.47 -7.08 -7.16
CA VAL A 46 3.36 -7.66 -6.13
C VAL A 46 4.79 -7.11 -6.23
N ALA A 47 5.30 -6.95 -7.45
CA ALA A 47 6.61 -6.37 -7.68
C ALA A 47 6.66 -4.88 -7.32
N LEU A 48 5.60 -4.12 -7.64
CA LEU A 48 5.45 -2.72 -7.27
C LEU A 48 5.39 -2.57 -5.74
N GLU A 49 4.55 -3.33 -5.06
CA GLU A 49 4.45 -3.35 -3.60
C GLU A 49 5.79 -3.67 -2.93
N ARG A 50 6.58 -4.59 -3.50
CA ARG A 50 7.92 -4.91 -2.98
C ARG A 50 8.86 -3.72 -3.04
N LYS A 51 8.82 -2.95 -4.14
CA LYS A 51 9.63 -1.73 -4.29
C LYS A 51 9.16 -0.62 -3.36
N GLU A 52 7.86 -0.43 -3.20
CA GLU A 52 7.31 0.55 -2.26
C GLU A 52 7.67 0.21 -0.80
N ARG A 53 7.58 -1.07 -0.43
CA ARG A 53 7.98 -1.55 0.90
C ARG A 53 9.47 -1.27 1.15
N HIS A 54 10.31 -1.40 0.12
CA HIS A 54 11.73 -1.05 0.21
C HIS A 54 11.93 0.45 0.50
N CYS A 55 11.22 1.34 -0.18
CA CYS A 55 11.24 2.78 0.12
C CYS A 55 10.83 3.05 1.57
N LYS A 56 9.69 2.50 2.02
CA LYS A 56 9.18 2.69 3.38
C LYS A 56 10.17 2.18 4.43
N SER A 57 10.70 0.98 4.26
CA SER A 57 11.65 0.39 5.22
C SER A 57 12.95 1.19 5.33
N HIS A 58 13.37 1.86 4.26
CA HIS A 58 14.61 2.64 4.25
C HIS A 58 14.45 3.99 4.95
N TYR A 59 13.33 4.68 4.75
CA TYR A 59 13.14 6.05 5.24
C TYR A 59 12.25 6.17 6.48
N MET A 60 11.38 5.20 6.78
CA MET A 60 10.52 5.27 7.97
C MET A 60 11.21 4.86 9.28
N GLN A 61 12.45 4.38 9.23
CA GLN A 61 13.22 4.05 10.46
C GLN A 61 13.73 5.30 11.18
N ASP A 62 13.94 6.39 10.45
CA ASP A 62 14.51 7.60 11.01
C ASP A 62 13.37 8.56 11.40
N GLY A 63 12.92 8.45 12.65
CA GLY A 63 11.94 9.37 13.27
C GLY A 63 12.52 10.75 13.60
N SER A 64 13.70 11.07 13.05
CA SER A 64 14.37 12.36 13.17
C SER A 64 13.53 13.46 12.51
N ASP A 65 12.80 14.21 13.33
CA ASP A 65 12.24 15.49 12.91
C ASP A 65 13.32 16.57 13.04
N SER A 66 14.12 16.74 11.98
CA SER A 66 15.14 17.80 11.96
C SER A 66 14.54 19.20 11.83
N GLY A 67 13.25 19.31 11.46
CA GLY A 67 12.55 20.58 11.24
C GLY A 67 13.02 21.36 10.01
N ASP A 68 13.95 20.81 9.22
CA ASP A 68 14.50 21.46 8.02
C ASP A 68 13.58 21.22 6.82
N GLU A 69 12.55 22.06 6.69
CA GLU A 69 11.59 21.96 5.58
C GLU A 69 12.28 22.04 4.21
N VAL A 70 11.81 21.23 3.27
CA VAL A 70 12.31 21.22 1.89
C VAL A 70 11.17 21.30 0.88
N CYS A 71 11.39 22.00 -0.23
CA CYS A 71 10.45 22.05 -1.35
C CYS A 71 10.86 21.06 -2.44
N GLY A 72 9.91 20.26 -2.92
CA GLY A 72 10.12 19.37 -4.06
C GLY A 72 9.76 20.02 -5.40
N SER A 73 10.34 19.50 -6.48
CA SER A 73 10.03 19.88 -7.87
C SER A 73 8.57 19.63 -8.28
N ASN A 74 7.79 18.93 -7.46
CA ASN A 74 6.35 18.74 -7.60
C ASN A 74 5.54 19.86 -6.93
N GLY A 75 6.17 20.94 -6.48
CA GLY A 75 5.51 22.08 -5.84
C GLY A 75 5.08 21.82 -4.39
N LYS A 76 5.40 20.65 -3.80
CA LYS A 76 5.04 20.31 -2.43
C LYS A 76 6.18 20.59 -1.46
N LYS A 77 5.84 21.05 -0.25
CA LYS A 77 6.76 21.13 0.87
C LYS A 77 6.71 19.87 1.72
N TYR A 78 7.85 19.49 2.27
CA TYR A 78 8.05 18.34 3.12
C TYR A 78 8.72 18.81 4.41
N LYS A 79 8.36 18.22 5.55
CA LYS A 79 8.79 18.65 6.88
C LYS A 79 10.29 18.54 7.07
N ASN A 80 10.90 17.55 6.42
CA ASN A 80 12.34 17.33 6.43
C ASN A 80 12.80 16.57 5.18
N LEU A 81 14.12 16.51 5.00
CA LEU A 81 14.75 15.81 3.87
C LEU A 81 14.42 14.30 3.84
N ASN A 82 14.22 13.66 4.99
CA ASN A 82 13.86 12.25 5.07
C ASN A 82 12.46 11.99 4.49
N GLU A 83 11.49 12.83 4.86
CA GLU A 83 10.14 12.78 4.30
C GLU A 83 10.15 13.03 2.78
N PHE A 84 10.94 13.99 2.31
CA PHE A 84 11.13 14.22 0.86
C PHE A 84 11.71 12.99 0.17
N ASN A 85 12.73 12.35 0.74
CA ASN A 85 13.37 11.19 0.15
C ASN A 85 12.45 9.96 0.10
N LEU A 86 11.59 9.78 1.10
CA LEU A 86 10.54 8.76 1.06
C LEU A 86 9.62 8.97 -0.14
N HIS A 87 9.09 10.19 -0.29
CA HIS A 87 8.18 10.51 -1.39
C HIS A 87 8.86 10.42 -2.76
N LYS A 88 10.10 10.91 -2.88
CA LYS A 88 10.92 10.76 -4.07
C LYS A 88 11.09 9.31 -4.49
N CYS A 89 11.31 8.40 -3.54
CA CYS A 89 11.42 6.97 -3.81
C CYS A 89 10.09 6.38 -4.28
N LEU A 90 8.99 6.68 -3.59
CA LEU A 90 7.66 6.16 -3.94
C LEU A 90 7.20 6.63 -5.32
N ILE A 91 7.33 7.93 -5.63
CA ILE A 91 6.97 8.49 -6.93
C ILE A 91 7.83 7.91 -8.06
N LYS A 92 9.13 7.71 -7.83
CA LYS A 92 9.98 7.03 -8.80
C LYS A 92 9.55 5.58 -9.06
N VAL A 93 9.07 4.89 -8.04
CA VAL A 93 8.61 3.50 -8.14
C VAL A 93 7.26 3.41 -8.86
N GLN A 94 6.34 4.32 -8.57
CA GLN A 94 4.96 4.31 -9.09
C GLN A 94 4.86 4.93 -10.50
N GLU A 95 5.53 6.05 -10.72
CA GLU A 95 5.36 6.90 -11.91
C GLU A 95 6.63 6.95 -12.78
N GLY A 96 7.78 6.50 -12.27
CA GLY A 96 9.06 6.63 -12.97
C GLY A 96 9.65 8.05 -12.91
N THR A 97 8.96 9.00 -12.29
CA THR A 97 9.36 10.40 -12.20
C THR A 97 10.43 10.60 -11.13
N VAL A 98 11.45 11.42 -11.43
CA VAL A 98 12.52 11.76 -10.47
C VAL A 98 12.28 13.16 -9.91
N MET A 99 12.09 13.24 -8.60
CA MET A 99 11.98 14.53 -7.90
C MET A 99 13.33 15.09 -7.48
N THR A 100 13.43 16.41 -7.50
CA THR A 100 14.57 17.18 -6.99
C THR A 100 14.12 18.18 -5.92
N VAL A 101 15.05 18.59 -5.07
CA VAL A 101 14.82 19.70 -4.15
C VAL A 101 14.89 21.00 -4.95
N MET A 102 13.93 21.89 -4.72
CA MET A 102 13.85 23.22 -5.33
C MET A 102 13.97 24.29 -4.25
N ASP A 103 14.20 25.53 -4.68
CA ASP A 103 14.20 26.68 -3.79
C ASP A 103 12.84 26.88 -3.13
N MET A 104 12.84 27.30 -1.86
CA MET A 104 11.62 27.47 -1.08
C MET A 104 10.66 28.52 -1.65
N GLU A 105 11.14 29.44 -2.48
CA GLU A 105 10.31 30.41 -3.20
C GLU A 105 9.40 29.73 -4.23
N PHE A 106 9.89 28.68 -4.90
CA PHE A 106 9.09 27.89 -5.84
C PHE A 106 7.89 27.25 -5.13
N GLY A 107 8.10 26.67 -3.95
CA GLY A 107 7.05 26.04 -3.15
C GLY A 107 6.06 27.00 -2.49
N LYS A 108 6.39 28.29 -2.38
CA LYS A 108 5.43 29.31 -1.92
C LYS A 108 4.46 29.72 -3.02
N ASN A 109 4.96 29.76 -4.26
CA ASN A 109 4.16 30.14 -5.41
C ASN A 109 3.09 29.08 -5.73
N SER A 110 3.44 27.80 -5.64
CA SER A 110 2.48 26.70 -5.80
C SER A 110 1.36 26.73 -4.74
N GLU A 111 1.70 26.97 -3.48
CA GLU A 111 0.70 27.12 -2.41
C GLU A 111 -0.23 28.32 -2.64
N SER A 112 0.27 29.43 -3.18
CA SER A 112 -0.56 30.59 -3.47
C SER A 112 -1.51 30.36 -4.64
N GLU A 113 -1.10 29.62 -5.67
CA GLU A 113 -1.95 29.24 -6.82
C GLU A 113 -3.11 28.33 -6.37
N ASP A 114 -2.82 27.32 -5.54
CA ASP A 114 -3.84 26.42 -4.99
C ASP A 114 -4.89 27.17 -4.13
N MET A 115 -4.47 28.22 -3.42
CA MET A 115 -5.37 29.06 -2.61
C MET A 115 -6.21 30.06 -3.43
N GLU A 116 -5.77 30.43 -4.63
CA GLU A 116 -6.49 31.34 -5.51
C GLU A 116 -7.74 30.68 -6.12
N HIS A 117 -7.63 29.39 -6.49
CA HIS A 117 -8.77 28.60 -6.97
C HIS A 117 -9.89 28.44 -5.94
N VAL A 118 -9.56 28.37 -4.64
CA VAL A 118 -10.58 28.29 -3.56
C VAL A 118 -11.36 29.60 -3.41
N LYS A 119 -10.76 30.74 -3.77
CA LYS A 119 -11.41 32.06 -3.64
C LYS A 119 -12.35 32.35 -4.81
N GLU A 120 -12.06 31.83 -6.00
CA GLU A 120 -12.91 32.02 -7.18
C GLU A 120 -14.23 31.22 -7.08
N GLU A 121 -14.21 29.99 -6.54
CA GLU A 121 -15.42 29.18 -6.37
C GLU A 121 -16.40 29.78 -5.36
N ASN A 122 -15.90 30.48 -4.33
CA ASN A 122 -16.74 31.14 -3.33
C ASN A 122 -17.41 32.43 -3.84
N ASN A 123 -16.94 33.00 -4.96
CA ASN A 123 -17.53 34.20 -5.55
C ASN A 123 -18.57 33.90 -6.64
N SER A 124 -18.71 32.65 -7.09
CA SER A 124 -19.72 32.26 -8.10
C SER A 124 -21.09 31.87 -7.51
N SER A 125 -21.26 31.93 -6.19
CA SER A 125 -22.50 31.51 -5.50
C SER A 125 -23.34 32.68 -4.99
N ASN A 126 -23.44 33.77 -5.75
CA ASN A 126 -24.45 34.80 -5.48
C ASN A 126 -25.30 35.10 -6.72
N PRO A 127 -26.59 34.74 -6.68
CA PRO A 127 -27.60 35.63 -7.20
C PRO A 127 -28.56 36.07 -6.09
N ILE A 128 -28.47 37.36 -5.79
CA ILE A 128 -29.57 38.31 -5.59
C ILE A 128 -30.56 37.96 -4.47
N GLN A 129 -30.36 38.58 -3.30
CA GLN A 129 -31.45 38.87 -2.37
C GLN A 129 -32.24 40.09 -2.87
N SER A 130 -33.55 39.91 -3.06
CA SER A 130 -34.59 40.93 -2.86
C SER A 130 -35.83 40.27 -2.31
#